data_AF-A0A950XP22-F1
#
_entry.id   AF-A0A950XP22-F1
#
_cell.length_a   1.000
_cell.length_b   1.000
_cell.length_c   1.000
_cell.angle_alpha   90.00
_cell.angle_beta   90.00
_cell.angle_gamma   90.00
#
_symmetry.space_group_name_H-M   'P 1'
#
loop_
_entity.id
_entity.type
_entity.pdbx_description
1 polymer ?
#
loop_
_entity_poly.entity_id
_entity_poly.type
_entity_poly.pdbx_seq_one_letter_code
_entity_poly.pdbx_strand_id
1 'polypeptide(L)'
;LMIYLATVTQLSKTVEALREQQCWTEPRAWETLQRGWNVVGLAVRPLHSMRGHTAFLVSARRLAPGAVTPTPLRRKRSAAPQAR
;
A
#
# COMPACT_ATOMS: atom_id res chain seq x y z
N LEU A 1 2.80 13.81 -4.99
CA LEU A 1 1.38 13.43 -5.16
C LEU A 1 0.98 12.48 -4.04
N MET A 2 -0.18 12.73 -3.43
CA MET A 2 -0.81 11.86 -2.45
C MET A 2 -2.26 11.64 -2.85
N ILE A 3 -2.73 10.39 -2.83
CA ILE A 3 -4.09 10.01 -3.25
C ILE A 3 -4.70 9.12 -2.18
N TYR A 4 -5.96 9.40 -1.81
CA TYR A 4 -6.77 8.61 -0.88
C TYR A 4 -7.83 7.84 -1.66
N LEU A 5 -7.92 6.52 -1.50
CA LEU A 5 -8.80 5.64 -2.27
C LEU A 5 -9.55 4.69 -1.37
N ALA A 6 -10.85 4.52 -1.62
CA ALA A 6 -11.73 3.72 -0.75
C ALA A 6 -11.73 2.23 -1.08
N THR A 7 -11.37 1.86 -2.32
CA THR A 7 -11.49 0.47 -2.80
C THR A 7 -10.21 -0.03 -3.46
N VAL A 8 -9.99 -1.34 -3.40
CA VAL A 8 -8.84 -2.01 -4.05
C VAL A 8 -8.86 -1.81 -5.57
N THR A 9 -10.04 -1.79 -6.19
CA THR A 9 -10.17 -1.58 -7.64
C THR A 9 -9.74 -0.17 -8.05
N GLN A 10 -10.10 0.84 -7.26
CA GLN A 10 -9.62 2.20 -7.48
C GLN A 10 -8.10 2.27 -7.29
N LEU A 11 -7.57 1.65 -6.24
CA LEU A 11 -6.13 1.56 -6.01
C LEU A 11 -5.39 1.00 -7.23
N SER A 12 -5.82 -0.16 -7.73
CA SER A 12 -5.20 -0.82 -8.87
C SER A 12 -5.17 0.10 -10.10
N LYS A 13 -6.34 0.64 -10.49
CA LYS A 13 -6.46 1.55 -11.65
C LYS A 13 -5.59 2.80 -11.51
N THR A 14 -5.56 3.41 -10.32
CA THR A 14 -4.77 4.62 -10.08
C THR A 14 -3.26 4.34 -10.17
N VAL A 15 -2.79 3.21 -9.63
CA VAL A 15 -1.37 2.85 -9.71
C VAL A 15 -0.94 2.61 -11.15
N GLU A 16 -1.72 1.87 -11.94
CA GLU A 16 -1.38 1.65 -13.35
C GLU A 16 -1.42 2.94 -14.16
N ALA A 17 -2.43 3.80 -13.96
CA ALA A 17 -2.51 5.10 -14.63
C ALA A 17 -1.32 6.02 -14.30
N LEU A 18 -0.78 5.95 -13.07
CA LEU A 18 0.44 6.69 -12.71
C LEU A 18 1.68 6.15 -13.40
N ARG A 19 1.79 4.83 -13.60
CA ARG A 19 2.89 4.20 -14.33
C ARG A 19 2.86 4.56 -15.82
N GLU A 20 1.69 4.53 -16.43
CA GLU A 20 1.48 4.90 -17.84
C GLU A 20 1.94 6.32 -18.16
N GLN A 21 1.82 7.26 -17.21
CA GLN A 21 2.24 8.64 -17.39
C GLN A 21 3.76 8.84 -17.46
N GLN A 22 4.58 7.86 -17.05
CA GLN A 22 6.05 7.85 -17.10
C GLN A 22 6.76 9.11 -16.52
N CYS A 23 6.05 9.97 -15.80
CA CYS A 23 6.57 11.20 -15.19
C CYS A 23 6.52 11.16 -13.66
N TRP A 24 6.27 9.98 -13.09
CA TRP A 24 6.23 9.73 -11.65
C TRP A 24 7.24 8.65 -11.27
N THR A 25 7.80 8.73 -10.07
CA THR A 25 8.46 7.58 -9.44
C THR A 25 7.48 6.44 -9.23
N GLU A 26 7.98 5.21 -9.09
CA GLU A 26 7.15 4.05 -8.77
C GLU A 26 6.18 4.35 -7.60
N PRO A 27 4.85 4.25 -7.82
CA PRO A 27 3.88 4.57 -6.77
C PRO A 27 4.00 3.61 -5.60
N ARG A 28 4.11 4.15 -4.39
CA ARG A 28 4.02 3.37 -3.15
C ARG A 28 2.61 3.44 -2.61
N ALA A 29 1.97 2.29 -2.47
CA ALA A 29 0.64 2.14 -1.89
C ALA A 29 0.70 1.40 -0.54
N TRP A 30 -0.14 1.82 0.41
CA TRP A 30 -0.33 1.12 1.68
C TRP A 30 -1.71 1.41 2.28
N GLU A 31 -2.11 0.58 3.22
CA GLU A 31 -3.23 0.82 4.13
C GLU A 31 -2.76 0.69 5.57
N THR A 32 -3.60 1.09 6.51
CA THR A 32 -3.35 0.90 7.95
C THR A 32 -4.55 0.24 8.59
N LEU A 33 -4.27 -0.79 9.38
CA LEU A 33 -5.25 -1.48 10.21
C LEU A 33 -5.11 -0.98 11.64
N GLN A 34 -6.13 -0.30 12.14
CA GLN A 34 -6.18 0.09 13.55
C GLN A 34 -7.04 -0.90 14.32
N ARG A 35 -6.39 -1.65 15.22
CA ARG A 35 -7.05 -2.58 16.14
C ARG A 35 -6.96 -2.05 17.55
N GLY A 36 -8.07 -1.53 18.06
CA GLY A 36 -8.17 -1.14 19.46
C GLY A 36 -8.21 -2.33 20.40
N TRP A 37 -7.68 -2.15 21.60
CA TRP A 37 -7.68 -3.13 22.69
C TRP A 37 -8.41 -2.54 23.90
N ASN A 38 -9.15 -3.39 24.60
CA ASN A 38 -9.71 -3.07 25.90
C ASN A 38 -8.79 -3.68 26.98
N VAL A 39 -8.30 -2.81 27.86
CA VAL A 39 -7.42 -3.17 28.99
C VAL A 39 -8.02 -2.59 30.26
N VAL A 40 -8.67 -3.45 31.05
CA VAL A 40 -9.28 -3.07 32.34
C VAL A 40 -8.97 -4.16 33.36
N GLY A 41 -8.16 -3.80 34.38
CA GLY A 41 -7.69 -4.76 35.38
C GLY A 41 -6.91 -5.92 34.74
N LEU A 42 -7.34 -7.15 35.01
CA LEU A 42 -6.75 -8.37 34.43
C LEU A 42 -7.38 -8.78 33.09
N ALA A 43 -8.41 -8.07 32.61
CA ALA A 43 -9.03 -8.37 31.33
C ALA A 43 -8.31 -7.61 30.20
N VAL A 44 -7.63 -8.36 29.34
CA VAL A 44 -6.93 -7.83 28.15
C VAL A 44 -7.47 -8.53 26.92
N ARG A 45 -8.15 -7.78 26.05
CA ARG A 45 -8.75 -8.35 24.82
C ARG A 45 -8.90 -7.32 23.70
N PRO A 46 -8.86 -7.74 22.43
CA PRO A 46 -9.17 -6.86 21.33
C PRO A 46 -10.64 -6.41 21.37
N LEU A 47 -10.95 -5.26 20.77
CA LEU A 47 -12.34 -4.83 20.59
C LEU A 47 -13.13 -5.85 19.76
N HIS A 48 -14.43 -6.05 20.02
CA HIS A 48 -15.23 -7.02 19.28
C HIS A 48 -15.46 -6.61 17.82
N SER A 49 -15.71 -5.32 17.57
CA SER A 49 -15.86 -4.79 16.22
C SER A 49 -14.56 -4.17 15.73
N MET A 50 -14.25 -4.38 14.45
CA MET A 50 -13.17 -3.69 13.76
C MET A 50 -13.64 -3.28 12.38
N ARG A 51 -13.19 -2.12 11.91
CA ARG A 51 -13.18 -1.83 10.48
C ARG A 51 -11.87 -2.35 9.91
N GLY A 52 -11.99 -3.36 9.05
CA GLY A 52 -10.87 -4.09 8.48
C GLY A 52 -9.98 -3.29 7.53
N HIS A 53 -10.35 -2.07 7.15
CA HIS A 53 -9.48 -0.98 6.68
C HIS A 53 -10.30 0.31 6.63
N THR A 54 -9.65 1.47 6.52
CA THR A 54 -10.36 2.75 6.25
C THR A 54 -10.24 3.14 4.78
N ALA A 55 -9.02 3.13 4.24
CA ALA A 55 -8.72 3.43 2.86
C ALA A 55 -7.26 3.08 2.54
N PHE A 56 -6.93 3.17 1.26
CA PHE A 56 -5.57 3.09 0.75
C PHE A 56 -5.01 4.50 0.54
N LEU A 57 -3.73 4.66 0.84
CA LEU A 57 -2.94 5.83 0.49
C LEU A 57 -1.95 5.45 -0.61
N VAL A 58 -1.85 6.29 -1.64
CA VAL A 58 -0.85 6.18 -2.70
C VAL A 58 0.01 7.43 -2.70
N SER A 59 1.33 7.22 -2.68
CA SER A 59 2.32 8.28 -2.79
C SER A 59 3.19 8.11 -4.03
N ALA A 60 3.44 9.20 -4.74
CA ALA A 60 4.40 9.25 -5.83
C ALA A 60 5.06 10.64 -5.91
N ARG A 61 6.32 10.69 -6.35
CA ARG A 61 7.04 11.95 -6.62
C ARG A 61 7.12 12.19 -8.11
N ARG A 62 6.94 13.44 -8.55
CA ARG A 62 7.07 13.81 -9.95
C ARG A 62 8.55 13.78 -10.34
N LEU A 63 8.85 13.22 -11.49
CA LEU A 63 10.18 13.23 -12.08
C LEU A 63 10.45 14.59 -12.75
N ALA A 64 11.72 14.99 -12.78
CA ALA A 64 12.14 16.12 -13.59
C ALA A 64 11.94 15.81 -15.09
N PRO A 65 11.72 16.82 -15.95
CA PRO A 65 11.63 16.59 -17.40
C PRO A 65 12.87 15.84 -17.93
N GLY A 66 12.65 14.79 -18.73
CA GLY A 66 13.71 13.96 -19.29
C GLY A 66 14.35 12.97 -18.32
N ALA A 67 13.96 12.97 -17.04
CA ALA A 67 14.43 11.96 -16.09
C ALA A 67 13.74 10.62 -16.36
N VAL A 68 14.55 9.56 -16.43
CA VAL A 68 14.08 8.19 -16.64
C VAL A 68 13.64 7.59 -15.32
N THR A 69 12.47 6.95 -15.29
CA THR A 69 11.98 6.25 -14.11
C THR A 69 12.92 5.10 -13.77
N PRO A 70 13.47 5.04 -12.54
CA PRO A 70 14.28 3.90 -12.12
C PRO A 70 13.46 2.62 -12.22
N THR A 71 14.04 1.56 -12.79
CA THR A 71 13.38 0.25 -12.87
C THR A 71 12.95 -0.18 -11.46
N PRO A 72 11.68 -0.57 -11.25
CA PRO A 72 11.24 -1.01 -9.94
C PRO A 72 12.13 -2.17 -9.47
N LEU A 73 12.82 -1.99 -8.35
CA LEU A 73 13.51 -3.07 -7.66
C LEU A 73 12.44 -4.04 -7.16
N ARG A 74 11.95 -4.91 -8.04
CA ARG A 74 11.11 -6.04 -7.65
C ARG A 74 11.98 -6.89 -6.75
N ARG A 75 11.75 -6.81 -5.43
CA ARG A 75 12.41 -7.70 -4.47
C ARG A 75 12.09 -9.11 -4.95
N LYS A 76 13.05 -9.79 -5.58
CA LYS A 76 12.88 -11.16 -6.04
C LYS A 76 12.52 -11.94 -4.77
N ARG A 77 11.27 -12.36 -4.68
CA ARG A 77 10.84 -13.30 -3.64
C ARG A 77 11.68 -14.54 -3.94
N SER A 78 12.72 -14.79 -3.14
CA SER A 78 13.48 -16.03 -3.22
C SER A 78 12.44 -17.15 -3.13
N ALA A 79 12.29 -17.90 -4.21
CA ALA A 79 11.41 -19.05 -4.22
C ALA A 79 11.95 -19.99 -3.14
N ALA A 80 11.23 -20.12 -2.03
CA ALA A 80 11.49 -21.20 -1.10
C ALA A 80 11.28 -22.51 -1.89
N PRO A 81 12.22 -23.47 -1.86
CA PRO A 81 12.01 -24.74 -2.52
C PRO A 81 10.79 -25.40 -1.88
N GLN A 82 9.78 -25.71 -2.69
CA GLN A 82 8.69 -26.59 -2.29
C GLN A 82 9.30 -27.96 -1.97
N ALA A 83 9.32 -28.33 -0.69
CA ALA A 83 9.59 -29.69 -0.27
C ALA A 83 8.46 -30.59 -0.79
N ARG A 84 8.86 -31.70 -1.42
CA ARG A 84 7.99 -32.77 -1.94
C ARG A 84 7.25 -33.49 -0.83
#